data_AF-T0ZJH2-F1
#
_entry.id   AF-T0ZJH2-F1
#
_cell.length_a   1.000
_cell.length_b   1.000
_cell.length_c   1.000
_cell.angle_alpha   90.00
_cell.angle_beta   90.00
_cell.angle_gamma   90.00
#
_symmetry.space_group_name_H-M   'P 1'
#
loop_
_entity.id
_entity.type
_entity.pdbx_description
1 polymer ?
#
loop_
_entity_poly.entity_id
_entity_poly.type
_entity_poly.pdbx_seq_one_letter_code
_entity_poly.pdbx_strand_id
1 'polypeptide(L)' 'LNLFNVAAEVQVAPFLGVGEVFRAENQVTQIGNYAVNPGVGLRALVKPNVVGRVDVGYSTDAGAVTFVGIGFPF' A
#
# COMPACT_ATOMS: atom_id res chain seq x y z
N LEU A 1 20.38 5.30 -6.11
CA LEU A 1 21.00 5.56 -7.43
C LEU A 1 21.02 7.06 -7.68
N ASN A 2 22.12 7.60 -8.21
CA ASN A 2 22.11 8.98 -8.70
C ASN A 2 21.66 8.97 -10.16
N LEU A 3 20.43 9.41 -10.42
CA LEU A 3 19.88 9.60 -11.76
C LEU A 3 19.73 11.11 -11.97
N PHE A 4 20.30 11.64 -13.06
CA PHE A 4 20.15 13.05 -13.46
C PHE A 4 20.52 14.08 -12.38
N ASN A 5 21.56 13.80 -11.59
CA ASN A 5 22.02 14.64 -10.47
C ASN A 5 21.02 14.73 -9.29
N VAL A 6 20.09 13.76 -9.20
CA VAL A 6 19.10 13.65 -8.13
C VAL A 6 19.26 12.30 -7.42
N ALA A 7 19.17 12.30 -6.09
CA ALA A 7 19.22 11.07 -5.30
C ALA A 7 17.89 10.33 -5.42
N ALA A 8 17.88 9.28 -6.25
CA ALA A 8 16.75 8.38 -6.42
C ALA A 8 16.92 7.14 -5.53
N GLU A 9 15.90 6.83 -4.75
CA GLU A 9 15.83 5.67 -3.88
C GLU A 9 14.64 4.81 -4.30
N VAL A 10 14.83 3.50 -4.42
CA VAL A 10 13.76 2.56 -4.72
C VAL A 10 13.66 1.59 -3.56
N GLN A 11 12.45 1.43 -3.03
CA GLN A 11 12.15 0.58 -1.88
C GLN A 11 11.06 -0.42 -2.24
N VAL A 12 11.32 -1.68 -1.88
CA VAL A 12 10.31 -2.75 -1.85
C VAL A 12 9.75 -2.81 -0.43
N ALA A 13 8.44 -2.76 -0.30
CA ALA A 13 7.73 -2.69 0.96
C ALA A 13 6.64 -3.77 1.03
N PRO A 14 6.92 -4.98 1.53
CA PRO A 14 5.88 -5.96 1.79
C PRO A 14 4.92 -5.44 2.86
N PHE A 15 3.63 -5.72 2.72
CA PHE A 15 2.62 -5.35 3.70
C PHE A 15 1.54 -6.42 3.88
N LEU A 16 0.88 -6.39 5.03
CA LEU A 16 -0.29 -7.20 5.35
C LEU A 16 -1.35 -6.28 5.97
N GLY A 17 -2.45 -6.05 5.26
CA GLY A 17 -3.61 -5.33 5.79
C GLY A 17 -4.64 -6.30 6.36
N VAL A 18 -5.22 -5.98 7.51
CA VAL A 18 -6.34 -6.73 8.10
C VAL A 18 -7.41 -5.74 8.53
N GLY A 19 -8.65 -5.93 8.06
CA GLY A 19 -9.75 -5.03 8.37
C GLY A 19 -11.00 -5.35 7.58
N GLU A 20 -12.16 -4.96 8.13
CA GLU A 20 -13.47 -5.12 7.50
C GLU A 20 -14.35 -3.92 7.86
N VAL A 21 -15.21 -3.49 6.94
CA VAL A 21 -16.23 -2.46 7.21
C VAL A 21 -17.52 -3.13 7.66
N PHE A 22 -17.71 -3.19 8.98
CA PHE A 22 -18.90 -3.81 9.57
C PHE A 22 -20.16 -2.96 9.45
N ARG A 23 -21.31 -3.61 9.27
CA ARG A 23 -22.63 -2.95 9.21
C ARG A 23 -23.43 -3.08 10.51
N ALA A 24 -22.99 -3.95 11.42
CA ALA A 24 -23.60 -4.16 12.73
C ALA A 24 -22.55 -4.46 13.80
N GLU A 25 -22.82 -4.05 15.04
CA GLU A 25 -21.89 -4.17 16.19
C GLU A 25 -21.54 -5.62 16.52
N ASN A 26 -22.47 -6.55 16.32
CA ASN A 26 -22.26 -7.98 16.58
C ASN A 26 -21.31 -8.66 15.59
N GLN A 27 -20.95 -8.00 14.48
CA GLN A 27 -20.01 -8.54 13.50
C GLN A 27 -18.56 -8.32 13.90
N VAL A 28 -18.29 -7.32 14.76
CA VAL A 28 -16.93 -6.96 15.22
C VAL A 28 -16.30 -8.08 16.05
N THR A 29 -17.12 -8.84 16.79
CA THR A 29 -16.63 -9.96 17.63
C THR A 29 -16.35 -11.24 16.83
N GLN A 30 -16.72 -11.27 15.54
CA GLN A 30 -16.51 -12.43 14.66
C GLN A 30 -15.19 -12.28 13.90
N ILE A 31 -14.12 -12.84 14.46
CA ILE A 31 -12.74 -12.74 13.91
C ILE A 31 -12.66 -13.25 12.46
N GLY A 32 -13.50 -14.21 12.07
CA GLY A 32 -13.54 -14.75 10.70
C GLY A 32 -14.05 -13.77 9.64
N ASN A 33 -14.68 -12.66 10.04
CA ASN A 33 -15.21 -11.66 9.11
C ASN A 33 -14.17 -10.62 8.69
N TYR A 34 -12.96 -10.65 9.25
CA TYR A 34 -11.91 -9.71 8.88
C TYR A 34 -11.28 -10.09 7.54
N ALA A 35 -11.30 -9.19 6.57
CA ALA A 35 -10.60 -9.38 5.31
C ALA A 35 -9.08 -9.26 5.53
N VAL A 36 -8.32 -10.19 4.94
CA VAL A 36 -6.86 -10.23 5.01
C VAL A 36 -6.31 -9.92 3.63
N ASN A 37 -5.46 -8.89 3.56
CA ASN A 37 -5.02 -8.26 2.32
C ASN A 37 -3.48 -8.22 2.27
N PRO A 38 -2.82 -9.32 1.87
CA PRO A 38 -1.38 -9.31 1.63
C PRO A 38 -1.03 -8.53 0.36
N GLY A 39 0.14 -7.89 0.35
CA GLY A 39 0.63 -7.20 -0.84
C GLY A 39 2.07 -6.75 -0.77
N VAL A 40 2.53 -6.16 -1.86
CA VAL A 40 3.86 -5.59 -2.01
C VAL A 40 3.78 -4.20 -2.63
N GLY A 41 4.45 -3.25 -1.99
CA GLY A 41 4.64 -1.89 -2.48
C GLY A 41 5.99 -1.70 -3.12
N LEU A 42 6.03 -0.96 -4.22
CA LEU A 42 7.22 -0.39 -4.82
C LEU A 42 7.15 1.13 -4.67
N ARG A 43 8.13 1.70 -3.99
CA ARG A 43 8.21 3.15 -3.74
C ARG A 43 9.48 3.70 -4.37
N ALA A 44 9.34 4.74 -5.17
CA ALA A 44 10.44 5.49 -5.74
C ALA A 44 10.46 6.89 -5.10
N LEU A 45 11.49 7.19 -4.34
CA LEU A 45 11.75 8.50 -3.76
C LEU A 45 12.75 9.24 -4.64
N VAL A 46 12.43 10.45 -5.05
CA VAL A 46 13.35 11.37 -5.72
C VAL A 46 13.45 12.60 -4.84
N LYS A 47 14.51 12.65 -4.02
CA LYS A 47 14.76 13.78 -3.10
C LYS A 47 15.10 15.04 -3.91
N PRO A 48 14.63 16.23 -3.52
CA PRO A 48 13.98 16.52 -2.25
C PRO A 48 12.45 16.34 -2.24
N ASN A 49 11.77 16.27 -3.40
CA ASN A 49 10.36 16.67 -3.45
C ASN A 49 9.38 15.64 -4.05
N VAL A 50 9.79 14.49 -4.60
CA VAL A 50 8.84 13.61 -5.30
C VAL A 50 8.87 12.20 -4.75
N VAL A 51 7.71 11.65 -4.46
CA VAL A 51 7.50 10.25 -4.11
C VAL A 51 6.53 9.62 -5.10
N GLY A 52 7.00 8.70 -5.92
CA GLY A 52 6.16 7.77 -6.64
C GLY A 52 5.94 6.50 -5.81
N ARG A 53 4.72 5.98 -5.78
CA ARG A 53 4.38 4.74 -5.11
C ARG A 53 3.44 3.93 -5.99
N VAL A 54 3.74 2.66 -6.16
CA VAL A 54 2.88 1.67 -6.78
C VAL A 54 2.78 0.50 -5.82
N ASP A 55 1.59 0.21 -5.31
CA ASP A 55 1.36 -0.98 -4.52
C ASP A 55 0.47 -1.94 -5.27
N VAL A 56 0.82 -3.22 -5.22
CA VAL A 56 0.00 -4.31 -5.73
C VAL A 56 -0.31 -5.23 -4.56
N GLY A 57 -1.60 -5.45 -4.31
CA GLY A 57 -2.08 -6.33 -3.27
C GLY A 57 -3.11 -7.31 -3.79
N TYR A 58 -3.38 -8.32 -2.99
CA TYR A 58 -4.49 -9.24 -3.20
C TYR A 58 -5.40 -9.16 -1.98
N SER A 59 -6.69 -8.97 -2.22
CA SER A 59 -7.73 -8.99 -1.20
C SER A 59 -8.52 -10.28 -1.32
N THR A 60 -8.88 -10.88 -0.19
CA THR A 60 -9.80 -12.03 -0.16
C THR A 60 -11.14 -11.72 -0.80
N ASP A 61 -11.56 -10.46 -0.78
CA ASP A 61 -12.91 -10.05 -1.13
C ASP A 61 -12.97 -9.34 -2.49
N ALA A 62 -11.93 -8.56 -2.82
CA ALA A 62 -11.85 -7.80 -4.07
C ALA A 62 -10.88 -8.39 -5.11
N GLY A 63 -10.11 -9.43 -4.76
CA GLY A 63 -9.08 -9.99 -5.64
C GLY A 63 -7.86 -9.08 -5.79
N ALA A 64 -7.23 -9.05 -6.97
CA ALA A 64 -6.03 -8.23 -7.19
C ALA A 64 -6.38 -6.73 -7.22
N VAL A 65 -5.67 -5.93 -6.43
CA VAL A 65 -5.86 -4.48 -6.30
C VAL A 65 -4.53 -3.76 -6.50
N THR A 66 -4.53 -2.71 -7.31
CA THR A 66 -3.34 -1.88 -7.56
C THR A 66 -3.60 -0.44 -7.17
N PHE A 67 -2.69 0.14 -6.40
CA PHE A 67 -2.70 1.54 -6.01
C PHE A 67 -1.51 2.25 -6.62
N VAL A 68 -1.75 3.38 -7.29
CA VAL A 68 -0.70 4.23 -7.85
C VAL A 68 -0.87 5.63 -7.28
N GLY A 69 0.21 6.18 -6.74
CA GLY A 69 0.23 7.51 -6.15
C GLY A 69 1.52 8.25 -6.46
N ILE A 70 1.40 9.56 -6.68
CA ILE A 70 2.52 10.48 -6.77
C ILE A 70 2.27 11.59 -5.75
N GLY A 71 3.23 11.85 -4.88
CA GLY A 71 3.12 12.83 -3.81
C GLY A 71 4.36 13.71 -3.68
N PHE A 72 4.15 14.91 -3.15
CA PHE A 72 5.22 15.85 -2.82
C PHE A 72 5.26 16.03 -1.30
N PRO A 73 6.26 15.49 -0.58
CA PRO A 73 6.44 15.77 0.84
C PRO A 73 7.05 17.17 0.95
N PHE A 74 6.19 18.16 1.20
CA PHE A 74 6.58 19.55 1.44
C PHE A 74 6.97 19.77 2.91
#